data_AF-A0A452HA84-F1
#
_entry.id   AF-A0A452HA84-F1
#
_cell.length_a   1.000
_cell.length_b   1.000
_cell.length_c   1.000
_cell.angle_alpha   90.00
_cell.angle_beta   90.00
_cell.angle_gamma   90.00
#
_symmetry.space_group_name_H-M   'P 1'
#
loop_
_entity.id
_entity.type
_entity.pdbx_description
1 polymer ?
#
loop_
_entity_poly.entity_id
_entity_poly.type
_entity_poly.pdbx_seq_one_letter_code
_entity_poly.pdbx_strand_id
1 'polypeptide(L)'
;VTIRMKTLLLLLYVASSSAFPVAPETEDEDIQLVKVNIYHRDNSPFDGPNGFLAHAFQPGNGIGGDVHFDEAEYWTKGSNGRRYNLFLVTAHELGHSLGLSHSTDPGALMYPNYSYTDPNEFRLPQDDINGIQTIYGQSDNPIQPTEMLFLKGRYFWRKHPQMTEVELNFISLFWPKLPSGIQAAYENVERDQVFLFKENKYWVLSGYDLVYNHPKSIYDLGFPKTVKRINAAFSDENSGKTYFFGYPKKIINEFRGISKNIDAAFQYGYIYFFIGTRQFQFDPNVKRVVSVMKSNSWFNC
;
A
#
# COMPACT_ATOMS: atom_id res chain seq x y z
N VAL A 1 -3.50 10.65 21.89
CA VAL A 1 -3.43 9.22 21.45
C VAL A 1 -2.67 9.20 20.14
N THR A 2 -1.42 8.72 20.14
CA THR A 2 -0.57 8.64 18.94
C THR A 2 -1.07 7.50 18.06
N ILE A 3 -1.86 7.82 17.03
CA ILE A 3 -2.33 6.84 16.06
C ILE A 3 -1.24 6.72 14.98
N ARG A 4 -0.51 5.60 14.96
CA ARG A 4 0.51 5.31 13.93
C ARG A 4 -0.16 5.10 12.56
N MET A 5 -0.19 6.16 11.76
CA MET A 5 -0.73 6.23 10.40
C MET A 5 0.23 5.70 9.34
N LYS A 6 0.54 4.39 9.35
CA LYS A 6 1.39 3.78 8.30
C LYS A 6 0.68 3.65 6.94
N THR A 7 -0.65 3.60 6.90
CA THR A 7 -1.43 3.43 5.65
C THR A 7 -1.75 4.76 4.96
N LEU A 8 -1.70 5.88 5.68
CA LEU A 8 -2.16 7.17 5.18
C LEU A 8 -1.06 7.95 4.44
N LEU A 9 0.19 7.86 4.93
CA LEU A 9 1.36 8.35 4.18
C LEU A 9 1.51 7.64 2.83
N LEU A 10 0.99 6.41 2.72
CA LEU A 10 1.08 5.57 1.54
C LEU A 10 0.24 6.09 0.36
N LEU A 11 -1.01 6.49 0.63
CA LEU A 11 -1.92 7.05 -0.39
C LEU A 11 -1.46 8.43 -0.88
N LEU A 12 -0.83 9.22 0.00
CA LEU A 12 -0.31 10.56 -0.32
C LEU A 12 1.02 10.50 -1.09
N TYR A 13 1.86 9.50 -0.82
CA TYR A 13 3.14 9.30 -1.51
C TYR A 13 2.99 8.72 -2.92
N VAL A 14 1.95 7.92 -3.18
CA VAL A 14 1.68 7.37 -4.53
C VAL A 14 1.16 8.46 -5.49
N ALA A 15 0.59 9.54 -4.97
CA ALA A 15 -0.03 10.60 -5.77
C ALA A 15 0.90 11.78 -6.11
N SER A 16 2.04 11.94 -5.43
CA SER A 16 2.90 13.12 -5.57
C SER A 16 4.37 12.74 -5.81
N SER A 17 4.95 13.21 -6.92
CA SER A 17 6.38 13.09 -7.23
C SER A 17 7.04 14.47 -7.19
N SER A 18 7.54 14.86 -6.02
CA SER A 18 8.84 15.53 -5.86
C SER A 18 9.10 15.80 -4.37
N ALA A 19 10.13 15.11 -3.84
CA ALA A 19 10.92 15.44 -2.65
C ALA A 19 10.17 15.96 -1.40
N PHE A 20 9.92 15.07 -0.43
CA PHE A 20 9.98 15.46 0.99
C PHE A 20 11.42 15.24 1.48
N PRO A 21 12.21 16.30 1.75
CA PRO A 21 13.43 16.12 2.53
C PRO A 21 13.01 15.68 3.93
N VAL A 22 13.46 14.49 4.35
CA VAL A 22 13.42 14.09 5.76
C VAL A 22 14.33 15.08 6.50
N ALA A 23 13.73 16.06 7.18
CA ALA A 23 14.45 16.93 8.10
C ALA A 23 14.72 16.17 9.42
N PRO A 24 15.88 16.40 10.06
CA PRO A 24 16.22 15.75 11.31
C PRO A 24 15.37 16.31 12.47
N GLU A 25 15.19 15.47 13.49
CA GLU A 25 14.44 15.70 14.72
C GLU A 25 14.69 17.08 15.38
N THR A 26 13.94 18.12 15.02
CA THR A 26 13.60 19.29 15.87
C THR A 26 12.28 19.94 15.44
N GLU A 27 11.21 19.69 16.21
CA GLU A 27 10.03 20.55 16.53
C GLU A 27 9.39 21.53 15.51
N ASP A 28 9.39 21.24 14.21
CA ASP A 28 8.35 21.76 13.29
C ASP A 28 7.91 20.61 12.37
N GLU A 29 6.78 19.97 12.67
CA GLU A 29 6.13 19.01 11.76
C GLU A 29 5.35 19.79 10.69
N ASP A 30 5.55 19.49 9.41
CA ASP A 30 4.89 20.20 8.29
C ASP A 30 3.35 20.07 8.29
N ILE A 31 2.82 19.01 8.91
CA ILE A 31 1.37 18.75 9.06
C ILE A 31 1.14 18.11 10.43
N GLN A 32 0.39 18.77 11.31
CA GLN A 32 -0.06 18.21 12.58
C GLN A 32 -1.50 17.68 12.49
N LEU A 33 -1.77 16.57 13.17
CA LEU A 33 -3.09 15.93 13.19
C LEU A 33 -3.60 15.85 14.63
N VAL A 34 -4.60 16.65 14.95
CA VAL A 34 -5.00 16.85 16.35
C VAL A 34 -6.51 16.72 16.51
N LYS A 35 -6.94 16.02 17.56
CA LYS A 35 -8.32 16.08 18.04
C LYS A 35 -8.47 17.25 18.97
N VAL A 36 -9.48 18.08 18.72
CA VAL A 36 -9.65 19.33 19.43
C VAL A 36 -11.10 19.54 19.85
N ASN A 37 -11.29 20.32 20.90
CA ASN A 37 -12.62 20.70 21.38
C ASN A 37 -13.18 21.82 20.51
N ILE A 38 -14.49 22.06 20.63
CA ILE A 38 -15.25 23.13 19.96
C ILE A 38 -14.42 24.41 19.76
N TYR A 39 -13.90 25.01 20.83
CA TYR A 39 -13.00 26.16 20.74
C TYR A 39 -11.54 25.74 20.92
N HIS A 40 -10.75 25.85 19.85
CA HIS A 40 -9.37 25.36 19.82
C HIS A 40 -8.34 26.35 19.23
N ARG A 41 -8.67 27.65 19.28
CA ARG A 41 -7.73 28.79 19.15
C ARG A 41 -7.12 29.00 17.76
N ASP A 42 -7.80 28.57 16.70
CA ASP A 42 -7.44 28.80 15.29
C ASP A 42 -8.47 29.67 14.53
N ASN A 43 -9.47 30.21 15.24
CA ASN A 43 -10.62 30.98 14.73
C ASN A 43 -11.66 30.19 13.91
N SER A 44 -11.58 28.85 13.89
CA SER A 44 -12.53 27.97 13.20
C SER A 44 -13.18 27.00 14.20
N PRO A 45 -14.11 27.47 15.06
CA PRO A 45 -14.69 26.59 16.07
C PRO A 45 -15.57 25.50 15.46
N PHE A 46 -15.52 24.29 16.02
CA PHE A 46 -16.44 23.20 15.68
C PHE A 46 -17.83 23.41 16.30
N ASP A 47 -18.81 22.59 15.91
CA ASP A 47 -20.22 22.70 16.30
C ASP A 47 -20.71 21.58 17.24
N GLY A 48 -19.86 20.62 17.59
CA GLY A 48 -20.19 19.49 18.46
C GLY A 48 -20.62 18.27 17.63
N PRO A 49 -21.43 17.35 18.18
CA PRO A 49 -21.73 16.11 17.48
C PRO A 49 -22.52 16.32 16.18
N ASN A 50 -22.05 15.70 15.09
CA ASN A 50 -22.46 15.89 13.70
C ASN A 50 -22.19 17.31 13.19
N GLY A 51 -22.25 17.50 11.87
CA GLY A 51 -21.98 18.80 11.26
C GLY A 51 -20.54 18.87 10.77
N PHE A 52 -19.72 19.77 11.33
CA PHE A 52 -18.32 19.89 10.96
C PHE A 52 -17.48 18.79 11.60
N LEU A 53 -17.06 17.83 10.79
CA LEU A 53 -16.33 16.66 11.27
C LEU A 53 -14.87 16.97 11.59
N ALA A 54 -14.26 17.75 10.71
CA ALA A 54 -12.86 18.13 10.74
C ALA A 54 -12.66 19.35 9.82
N HIS A 55 -11.48 19.96 9.92
CA HIS A 55 -11.00 20.88 8.90
C HIS A 55 -9.48 20.76 8.76
N ALA A 56 -8.96 21.22 7.63
CA ALA A 56 -7.54 21.42 7.42
C ALA A 56 -7.21 22.80 6.89
N PHE A 57 -5.97 23.22 7.14
CA PHE A 57 -5.42 24.44 6.55
C PHE A 57 -4.66 24.10 5.27
N GLN A 58 -4.75 24.98 4.29
CA GLN A 58 -3.97 24.89 3.05
C GLN A 58 -2.46 24.95 3.36
N PRO A 59 -1.58 24.46 2.46
CA PRO A 59 -0.13 24.48 2.66
C PRO A 59 0.39 25.89 3.02
N GLY A 60 1.22 26.00 4.05
CA GLY A 60 1.79 27.27 4.48
C GLY A 60 2.57 27.17 5.79
N ASN A 61 3.12 28.30 6.25
CA ASN A 61 3.86 28.36 7.51
C ASN A 61 2.92 28.36 8.74
N GLY A 62 3.43 27.92 9.88
CA GLY A 62 2.66 27.90 11.14
C GLY A 62 1.68 26.74 11.13
N ILE A 63 0.38 27.02 11.25
CA ILE A 63 -0.67 25.98 11.20
C ILE A 63 -1.04 25.55 9.77
N GLY A 64 -0.33 26.03 8.75
CA GLY A 64 -0.60 25.67 7.35
C GLY A 64 -0.30 24.19 7.13
N GLY A 65 -1.27 23.45 6.60
CA GLY A 65 -1.21 21.99 6.49
C GLY A 65 -1.80 21.22 7.68
N ASP A 66 -2.04 21.86 8.83
CA ASP A 66 -2.59 21.17 9.99
C ASP A 66 -4.02 20.70 9.76
N VAL A 67 -4.36 19.55 10.34
CA VAL A 67 -5.71 18.97 10.36
C VAL A 67 -6.22 18.89 11.79
N HIS A 68 -7.41 19.43 11.99
CA HIS A 68 -8.14 19.36 13.24
C HIS A 68 -9.37 18.47 13.08
N PHE A 69 -9.57 17.57 14.03
CA PHE A 69 -10.75 16.70 14.11
C PHE A 69 -11.62 17.13 15.28
N ASP A 70 -12.93 17.22 15.09
CA ASP A 70 -13.83 17.47 16.22
C ASP A 70 -13.80 16.29 17.19
N GLU A 71 -13.37 16.54 18.42
CA GLU A 71 -13.33 15.56 19.49
C GLU A 71 -14.73 15.11 19.92
N ALA A 72 -15.77 15.93 19.69
CA ALA A 72 -17.16 15.60 19.98
C ALA A 72 -17.71 14.48 19.08
N GLU A 73 -17.03 14.17 17.98
CA GLU A 73 -17.47 13.17 17.02
C GLU A 73 -17.14 11.74 17.40
N TYR A 74 -18.03 10.83 17.00
CA TYR A 74 -17.85 9.40 17.23
C TYR A 74 -17.04 8.74 16.10
N TRP A 75 -15.71 8.81 16.22
CA TRP A 75 -14.76 8.25 15.26
C TRP A 75 -14.72 6.72 15.25
N THR A 76 -14.82 6.10 14.07
CA THR A 76 -14.72 4.63 13.88
C THR A 76 -13.65 4.24 12.86
N LYS A 77 -13.34 2.94 12.83
CA LYS A 77 -12.49 2.30 11.81
C LYS A 77 -13.28 1.53 10.74
N GLY A 78 -14.62 1.53 10.76
CA GLY A 78 -15.46 0.72 9.87
C GLY A 78 -16.94 1.15 9.81
N SER A 79 -17.76 0.40 9.08
CA SER A 79 -19.18 0.70 8.78
C SER A 79 -20.12 0.50 9.96
N ASN A 80 -20.14 1.42 10.92
CA ASN A 80 -21.23 1.48 11.90
C ASN A 80 -22.10 2.67 11.52
N GLY A 81 -23.22 2.42 10.83
CA GLY A 81 -24.08 3.36 10.08
C GLY A 81 -24.74 4.51 10.84
N ARG A 82 -24.07 5.09 11.84
CA ARG A 82 -24.39 6.34 12.55
C ARG A 82 -23.12 7.10 12.98
N ARG A 83 -21.97 6.84 12.34
CA ARG A 83 -20.65 7.30 12.81
C ARG A 83 -19.71 7.60 11.65
N TYR A 84 -18.69 8.42 11.91
CA TYR A 84 -17.73 8.90 10.92
C TYR A 84 -16.46 8.04 10.92
N ASN A 85 -16.10 7.53 9.75
CA ASN A 85 -14.91 6.73 9.57
C ASN A 85 -13.68 7.66 9.54
N LEU A 86 -12.78 7.48 10.51
CA LEU A 86 -11.61 8.34 10.67
C LEU A 86 -10.73 8.31 9.42
N PHE A 87 -10.56 7.15 8.77
CA PHE A 87 -9.75 7.05 7.56
C PHE A 87 -10.26 7.94 6.43
N LEU A 88 -11.57 7.94 6.17
CA LEU A 88 -12.15 8.73 5.06
C LEU A 88 -12.03 10.24 5.32
N VAL A 89 -12.35 10.67 6.55
CA VAL A 89 -12.26 12.09 6.91
C VAL A 89 -10.80 12.54 6.91
N THR A 90 -9.88 11.78 7.51
CA THR A 90 -8.45 12.14 7.47
C THR A 90 -7.91 12.18 6.04
N ALA A 91 -8.34 11.29 5.14
CA ALA A 91 -7.93 11.32 3.73
C ALA A 91 -8.43 12.59 3.01
N HIS A 92 -9.68 13.02 3.28
CA HIS A 92 -10.24 14.26 2.77
C HIS A 92 -9.46 15.49 3.26
N GLU A 93 -9.26 15.61 4.57
CA GLU A 93 -8.57 16.76 5.16
C GLU A 93 -7.11 16.87 4.72
N LEU A 94 -6.45 15.74 4.49
CA LEU A 94 -5.10 15.76 3.93
C LEU A 94 -5.07 16.20 2.48
N GLY A 95 -6.15 16.01 1.71
CA GLY A 95 -6.28 16.66 0.41
C GLY A 95 -6.20 18.19 0.54
N HIS A 96 -6.90 18.78 1.52
CA HIS A 96 -6.79 20.22 1.81
C HIS A 96 -5.39 20.63 2.26
N SER A 97 -4.78 19.82 3.12
CA SER A 97 -3.41 20.04 3.62
C SER A 97 -2.38 20.01 2.48
N LEU A 98 -2.68 19.29 1.39
CA LEU A 98 -1.90 19.22 0.16
C LEU A 98 -2.35 20.23 -0.92
N GLY A 99 -3.22 21.18 -0.59
CA GLY A 99 -3.58 22.23 -1.54
C GLY A 99 -4.82 21.97 -2.39
N LEU A 100 -5.50 20.83 -2.22
CA LEU A 100 -6.77 20.58 -2.91
C LEU A 100 -7.88 21.43 -2.31
N SER A 101 -8.75 21.93 -3.17
CA SER A 101 -10.03 22.51 -2.78
C SER A 101 -11.14 21.46 -2.86
N HIS A 102 -12.30 21.77 -2.28
CA HIS A 102 -13.47 20.91 -2.45
C HIS A 102 -13.80 20.69 -3.92
N SER A 103 -14.14 19.44 -4.27
CA SER A 103 -14.67 19.07 -5.58
C SER A 103 -16.18 19.26 -5.63
N THR A 104 -16.71 19.53 -6.83
CA THR A 104 -18.14 19.51 -7.11
C THR A 104 -18.64 18.12 -7.54
N ASP A 105 -17.76 17.15 -7.78
CA ASP A 105 -18.11 15.77 -8.13
C ASP A 105 -18.54 15.00 -6.87
N PRO A 106 -19.81 14.54 -6.77
CA PRO A 106 -20.27 13.75 -5.62
C PRO A 106 -19.55 12.42 -5.42
N GLY A 107 -18.80 11.94 -6.41
CA GLY A 107 -17.99 10.72 -6.33
C GLY A 107 -16.54 10.96 -5.89
N ALA A 108 -16.10 12.21 -5.76
CA ALA A 108 -14.73 12.56 -5.35
C ALA A 108 -14.54 12.42 -3.84
N LEU A 109 -13.31 12.09 -3.43
CA LEU A 109 -12.90 12.14 -2.02
C LEU A 109 -13.03 13.57 -1.49
N MET A 110 -12.64 14.56 -2.29
CA MET A 110 -12.71 15.98 -1.93
C MET A 110 -14.12 16.59 -2.03
N TYR A 111 -15.18 15.78 -2.20
CA TYR A 111 -16.54 16.28 -2.10
C TYR A 111 -16.85 16.69 -0.64
N PRO A 112 -17.44 17.88 -0.38
CA PRO A 112 -17.55 18.44 0.97
C PRO A 112 -18.47 17.64 1.92
N ASN A 113 -19.39 16.85 1.38
CA ASN A 113 -20.31 16.08 2.21
C ASN A 113 -19.76 14.67 2.41
N TYR A 114 -19.59 14.28 3.67
CA TYR A 114 -19.17 12.94 4.04
C TYR A 114 -20.09 11.87 3.44
N SER A 115 -19.48 10.93 2.71
CA SER A 115 -20.11 9.71 2.21
C SER A 115 -19.28 8.51 2.65
N TYR A 116 -19.93 7.52 3.26
CA TYR A 116 -19.23 6.32 3.69
C TYR A 116 -18.90 5.43 2.48
N THR A 117 -17.62 5.12 2.32
CA THR A 117 -17.12 4.05 1.46
C THR A 117 -16.28 3.09 2.31
N ASP A 118 -16.37 1.78 2.09
CA ASP A 118 -15.57 0.82 2.85
C ASP A 118 -14.07 1.08 2.59
N PRO A 119 -13.25 1.37 3.62
CA PRO A 119 -11.81 1.59 3.44
C PRO A 119 -11.09 0.43 2.73
N ASN A 120 -11.61 -0.81 2.82
CA ASN A 120 -11.05 -1.97 2.16
C ASN A 120 -11.35 -2.04 0.64
N GLU A 121 -12.31 -1.24 0.18
CA GLU A 121 -12.69 -1.09 -1.23
C GLU A 121 -12.35 0.30 -1.78
N PHE A 122 -11.92 1.21 -0.91
CA PHE A 122 -11.63 2.60 -1.25
C PHE A 122 -10.49 2.69 -2.26
N ARG A 123 -10.72 3.48 -3.30
CA ARG A 123 -9.72 3.88 -4.28
C ARG A 123 -9.86 5.37 -4.48
N LEU A 124 -8.73 6.05 -4.62
CA LEU A 124 -8.74 7.48 -4.89
C LEU A 124 -9.49 7.73 -6.23
N PRO A 125 -10.58 8.49 -6.23
CA PRO A 125 -11.32 8.81 -7.45
C PRO A 125 -10.46 9.58 -8.46
N GLN A 126 -10.77 9.45 -9.74
CA GLN A 126 -9.96 10.05 -10.81
C GLN A 126 -9.93 11.58 -10.75
N ASP A 127 -11.01 12.22 -10.27
CA ASP A 127 -11.06 13.66 -10.05
C ASP A 127 -9.98 14.12 -9.06
N ASP A 128 -9.86 13.43 -7.93
CA ASP A 128 -8.85 13.72 -6.90
C ASP A 128 -7.43 13.44 -7.40
N ILE A 129 -7.24 12.36 -8.18
CA ILE A 129 -5.95 12.06 -8.85
C ILE A 129 -5.56 13.20 -9.80
N ASN A 130 -6.50 13.69 -10.61
CA ASN A 130 -6.23 14.78 -11.54
C ASN A 130 -5.90 16.07 -10.79
N GLY A 131 -6.65 16.37 -9.73
CA GLY A 131 -6.44 17.54 -8.89
C GLY A 131 -5.04 17.57 -8.29
N ILE A 132 -4.64 16.47 -7.65
CA ILE A 132 -3.34 16.43 -6.95
C ILE A 132 -2.16 16.41 -7.93
N GLN A 133 -2.30 15.73 -9.07
CA GLN A 133 -1.30 15.74 -10.13
C GLN A 133 -1.18 17.10 -10.82
N THR A 134 -2.21 17.94 -10.79
CA THR A 134 -2.12 19.32 -11.31
C THR A 134 -1.21 20.18 -10.44
N ILE A 135 -1.19 19.93 -9.13
CA ILE A 135 -0.36 20.68 -8.17
C ILE A 135 1.10 20.17 -8.19
N TYR A 136 1.28 18.84 -8.14
CA TYR A 136 2.59 18.22 -7.89
C TYR A 136 3.19 17.47 -9.10
N GLY A 137 2.47 17.41 -10.21
CA GLY A 137 2.87 16.65 -11.40
C GLY A 137 2.49 15.17 -11.34
N GLN A 138 2.60 14.50 -12.48
CA GLN A 138 2.45 13.04 -12.55
C GLN A 138 3.67 12.35 -11.93
N SER A 139 3.45 11.20 -11.29
CA SER A 139 4.55 10.37 -10.81
C SER A 139 5.29 9.73 -11.99
N ASP A 140 6.56 10.08 -12.19
CA ASP A 140 7.47 9.38 -13.10
C ASP A 140 7.88 7.99 -12.57
N ASN A 141 7.56 7.71 -11.31
CA ASN A 141 7.79 6.39 -10.73
C ASN A 141 6.66 5.44 -11.16
N PRO A 142 6.98 4.27 -11.77
CA PRO A 142 6.01 3.17 -11.82
C PRO A 142 5.51 2.93 -10.40
N ILE A 143 4.21 2.65 -10.23
CA ILE A 143 3.55 2.46 -8.92
C ILE A 143 4.47 1.60 -8.04
N GLN A 144 5.27 2.26 -7.19
CA GLN A 144 6.28 1.53 -6.43
C GLN A 144 5.50 0.77 -5.38
N PRO A 145 5.72 -0.55 -5.19
CA PRO A 145 5.22 -1.24 -4.03
C PRO A 145 5.69 -0.44 -2.82
N THR A 146 4.70 0.14 -2.16
CA THR A 146 4.87 1.09 -1.10
C THR A 146 5.62 0.48 0.07
N GLU A 147 5.58 -0.86 0.16
CA GLU A 147 6.38 -1.68 1.06
C GLU A 147 6.79 -3.00 0.39
N MET A 148 8.03 -3.44 0.63
CA MET A 148 8.49 -4.77 0.23
C MET A 148 8.39 -5.73 1.41
N LEU A 149 7.72 -6.86 1.20
CA LEU A 149 7.60 -7.94 2.18
C LEU A 149 8.44 -9.15 1.75
N PHE A 150 9.43 -9.53 2.57
CA PHE A 150 10.21 -10.75 2.38
C PHE A 150 9.74 -11.80 3.38
N LEU A 151 9.09 -12.87 2.92
CA LEU A 151 8.53 -13.89 3.79
C LEU A 151 9.47 -15.10 3.91
N LYS A 152 9.68 -15.61 5.14
CA LYS A 152 10.43 -16.85 5.36
C LYS A 152 9.95 -17.59 6.61
N GLY A 153 9.42 -18.80 6.41
CA GLY A 153 8.91 -19.61 7.52
C GLY A 153 7.78 -18.89 8.25
N ARG A 154 7.96 -18.60 9.54
CA ARG A 154 6.98 -17.87 10.36
C ARG A 154 7.22 -16.36 10.44
N TYR A 155 8.24 -15.87 9.76
CA TYR A 155 8.70 -14.49 9.83
C TYR A 155 8.48 -13.77 8.51
N PHE A 156 8.43 -12.45 8.57
CA PHE A 156 8.61 -11.60 7.42
C PHE A 156 9.46 -10.38 7.78
N TRP A 157 10.18 -9.88 6.78
CA TRP A 157 10.86 -8.60 6.83
C TRP A 157 10.06 -7.57 6.03
N ARG A 158 9.89 -6.37 6.58
CA ARG A 158 9.21 -5.24 5.94
C ARG A 158 10.25 -4.16 5.66
N LYS A 159 10.47 -3.88 4.38
CA LYS A 159 11.33 -2.79 3.91
C LYS A 159 10.45 -1.68 3.35
N HIS A 160 10.43 -0.56 4.05
CA HIS A 160 9.79 0.66 3.58
C HIS A 160 10.84 1.55 2.88
N PRO A 161 10.57 2.16 1.71
CA PRO A 161 11.55 3.00 1.00
C PRO A 161 12.13 4.15 1.84
N GLN A 162 11.33 4.69 2.78
CA GLN A 162 11.73 5.79 3.66
C GLN A 162 12.39 5.34 4.97
N MET A 163 12.42 4.04 5.27
CA MET A 163 13.08 3.53 6.48
C MET A 163 14.46 3.00 6.12
N THR A 164 15.47 3.38 6.89
CA THR A 164 16.84 2.87 6.76
C THR A 164 16.94 1.44 7.28
N GLU A 165 16.12 1.06 8.25
CA GLU A 165 16.10 -0.28 8.84
C GLU A 165 14.99 -1.14 8.27
N VAL A 166 15.24 -2.44 8.22
CA VAL A 166 14.26 -3.44 7.81
C VAL A 166 13.65 -4.08 9.05
N GLU A 167 12.34 -3.92 9.23
CA GLU A 167 11.63 -4.45 10.39
C GLU A 167 11.43 -5.98 10.24
N LEU A 168 11.85 -6.76 11.24
CA LEU A 168 11.57 -8.20 11.33
C LEU A 168 10.37 -8.45 12.24
N ASN A 169 9.37 -9.17 11.74
CA ASN A 169 8.17 -9.49 12.49
C ASN A 169 7.70 -10.94 12.27
N PHE A 170 6.78 -11.41 13.12
CA PHE A 170 6.05 -12.66 12.88
C PHE A 170 4.84 -12.42 11.97
N ILE A 171 4.63 -13.30 11.00
CA ILE A 171 3.44 -13.25 10.11
C ILE A 171 2.15 -13.27 10.94
N SER A 172 2.11 -14.09 11.98
CA SER A 172 0.92 -14.27 12.83
C SER A 172 0.54 -13.05 13.66
N LEU A 173 1.45 -12.08 13.85
CA LEU A 173 1.12 -10.84 14.57
C LEU A 173 0.18 -9.95 13.74
N PHE A 174 0.32 -9.98 12.41
CA PHE A 174 -0.47 -9.16 11.49
C PHE A 174 -1.61 -9.96 10.88
N TRP A 175 -1.35 -11.22 10.55
CA TRP A 175 -2.30 -12.10 9.89
C TRP A 175 -2.39 -13.45 10.61
N PRO A 176 -3.08 -13.52 11.77
CA PRO A 176 -3.14 -14.73 12.61
C PRO A 176 -3.79 -15.94 11.91
N LYS A 177 -4.57 -15.70 10.86
CA LYS A 177 -5.24 -16.75 10.06
C LYS A 177 -4.38 -17.27 8.90
N LEU A 178 -3.23 -16.65 8.61
CA LEU A 178 -2.33 -17.14 7.58
C LEU A 178 -1.47 -18.30 8.10
N PRO A 179 -1.18 -19.29 7.24
CA PRO A 179 -0.24 -20.33 7.60
C PRO A 179 1.21 -19.80 7.57
N SER A 180 2.08 -20.41 8.36
CA SER A 180 3.53 -20.24 8.19
C SER A 180 4.03 -20.95 6.92
N GLY A 181 5.18 -20.52 6.40
CA GLY A 181 5.83 -21.13 5.25
C GLY A 181 5.10 -20.85 3.93
N ILE A 182 4.72 -19.60 3.71
CA ILE A 182 4.22 -19.13 2.41
C ILE A 182 5.27 -19.41 1.34
N GLN A 183 4.82 -19.94 0.20
CA GLN A 183 5.67 -20.41 -0.89
C GLN A 183 5.78 -19.41 -2.03
N ALA A 184 4.71 -18.67 -2.31
CA ALA A 184 4.73 -17.59 -3.29
C ALA A 184 3.80 -16.47 -2.84
N ALA A 185 4.07 -15.25 -3.30
CA ALA A 185 3.17 -14.12 -3.13
C ALA A 185 3.25 -13.23 -4.36
N TYR A 186 2.17 -12.53 -4.68
CA TYR A 186 2.22 -11.40 -5.60
C TYR A 186 1.16 -10.37 -5.23
N GLU A 187 1.36 -9.14 -5.65
CA GLU A 187 0.40 -8.06 -5.51
C GLU A 187 -0.39 -7.85 -6.80
N ASN A 188 -1.70 -7.75 -6.68
CA ASN A 188 -2.58 -7.23 -7.71
C ASN A 188 -2.82 -5.75 -7.40
N VAL A 189 -1.99 -4.90 -8.02
CA VAL A 189 -2.01 -3.45 -7.82
C VAL A 189 -3.36 -2.85 -8.21
N GLU A 190 -4.00 -3.35 -9.29
CA GLU A 190 -5.32 -2.88 -9.71
C GLU A 190 -6.41 -3.13 -8.67
N ARG A 191 -6.21 -4.07 -7.74
CA ARG A 191 -7.18 -4.44 -6.71
C ARG A 191 -6.71 -4.16 -5.29
N ASP A 192 -5.52 -3.60 -5.12
CA ASP A 192 -4.86 -3.45 -3.82
C ASP A 192 -4.90 -4.75 -2.99
N GLN A 193 -4.58 -5.87 -3.67
CA GLN A 193 -4.75 -7.20 -3.10
C GLN A 193 -3.46 -8.02 -3.18
N VAL A 194 -3.05 -8.58 -2.04
CA VAL A 194 -1.89 -9.48 -1.98
C VAL A 194 -2.35 -10.93 -1.97
N PHE A 195 -1.96 -11.67 -2.99
CA PHE A 195 -2.21 -13.10 -3.10
C PHE A 195 -1.04 -13.87 -2.50
N LEU A 196 -1.33 -14.82 -1.62
CA LEU A 196 -0.35 -15.65 -0.93
C LEU A 196 -0.65 -17.13 -1.17
N PHE A 197 0.36 -17.91 -1.51
CA PHE A 197 0.22 -19.31 -1.91
C PHE A 197 0.93 -20.24 -0.93
N LYS A 198 0.23 -21.31 -0.55
CA LYS A 198 0.81 -22.43 0.18
C LYS A 198 0.15 -23.72 -0.25
N GLU A 199 0.96 -24.66 -0.70
CA GLU A 199 0.52 -25.93 -1.32
C GLU A 199 -0.47 -25.65 -2.44
N ASN A 200 -1.61 -26.35 -2.45
CA ASN A 200 -2.67 -26.15 -3.45
C ASN A 200 -3.70 -25.09 -3.04
N LYS A 201 -3.37 -24.23 -2.07
CA LYS A 201 -4.27 -23.18 -1.57
C LYS A 201 -3.68 -21.80 -1.75
N TYR A 202 -4.56 -20.80 -1.84
CA TYR A 202 -4.20 -19.40 -1.81
C TYR A 202 -5.09 -18.60 -0.87
N TRP A 203 -4.53 -17.53 -0.32
CA TRP A 203 -5.17 -16.51 0.50
C TRP A 203 -5.06 -15.18 -0.23
N VAL A 204 -6.00 -14.27 0.03
CA VAL A 204 -5.97 -12.91 -0.50
C VAL A 204 -6.09 -11.96 0.67
N LEU A 205 -5.19 -10.99 0.74
CA LEU A 205 -5.24 -9.89 1.69
C LEU A 205 -5.70 -8.62 0.98
N SER A 206 -6.48 -7.80 1.68
CA SER A 206 -6.67 -6.37 1.39
C SER A 206 -6.17 -5.62 2.62
N GLY A 207 -5.02 -4.95 2.50
CA GLY A 207 -4.28 -4.41 3.64
C GLY A 207 -4.01 -5.45 4.75
N TYR A 208 -4.58 -5.24 5.94
CA TYR A 208 -4.45 -6.16 7.08
C TYR A 208 -5.52 -7.26 7.13
N ASP A 209 -6.55 -7.16 6.29
CA ASP A 209 -7.71 -8.06 6.34
C ASP A 209 -7.55 -9.23 5.38
N LEU A 210 -7.90 -10.42 5.87
CA LEU A 210 -8.06 -11.59 5.03
C LEU A 210 -9.41 -11.52 4.32
N VAL A 211 -9.39 -11.50 2.99
CA VAL A 211 -10.60 -11.44 2.16
C VAL A 211 -11.49 -12.65 2.47
N TYR A 212 -12.80 -12.40 2.61
CA TYR A 212 -13.79 -13.42 2.93
C TYR A 212 -13.73 -14.65 1.99
N ASN A 213 -14.10 -15.83 2.52
CA ASN A 213 -14.07 -17.12 1.82
C ASN A 213 -12.67 -17.59 1.34
N HIS A 214 -11.59 -17.14 1.97
CA HIS A 214 -10.24 -17.70 1.79
C HIS A 214 -9.80 -18.52 3.01
N PRO A 215 -8.94 -19.54 2.83
CA PRO A 215 -8.27 -19.92 1.58
C PRO A 215 -9.14 -20.61 0.54
N LYS A 216 -8.77 -20.43 -0.73
CA LYS A 216 -9.35 -21.12 -1.89
C LYS A 216 -8.33 -22.02 -2.57
N SER A 217 -8.80 -22.86 -3.48
CA SER A 217 -7.96 -23.81 -4.21
C SER A 217 -7.29 -23.13 -5.40
N ILE A 218 -6.00 -23.38 -5.63
CA ILE A 218 -5.32 -22.85 -6.83
C ILE A 218 -6.00 -23.32 -8.13
N TYR A 219 -6.72 -24.45 -8.11
CA TYR A 219 -7.47 -24.92 -9.27
C TYR A 219 -8.61 -23.95 -9.68
N ASP A 220 -9.09 -23.13 -8.74
CA ASP A 220 -10.09 -22.09 -9.00
C ASP A 220 -9.50 -20.93 -9.83
N LEU A 221 -8.16 -20.81 -9.84
CA LEU A 221 -7.41 -19.89 -10.72
C LEU A 221 -7.08 -20.53 -12.08
N GLY A 222 -7.59 -21.72 -12.36
CA GLY A 222 -7.39 -22.43 -13.64
C GLY A 222 -6.13 -23.30 -13.72
N PHE A 223 -5.42 -23.52 -12.60
CA PHE A 223 -4.29 -24.46 -12.59
C PHE A 223 -4.76 -25.92 -12.74
N PRO A 224 -4.05 -26.76 -13.51
CA PRO A 224 -4.41 -28.17 -13.64
C PRO A 224 -4.11 -28.94 -12.33
N LYS A 225 -4.87 -30.01 -12.04
CA LYS A 225 -4.73 -30.83 -10.81
C LYS A 225 -3.37 -31.50 -10.63
N THR A 226 -2.55 -31.53 -11.68
CA THR A 226 -1.15 -31.99 -11.66
C THR A 226 -0.24 -31.02 -10.91
N VAL A 227 -0.59 -29.73 -10.86
CA VAL A 227 0.15 -28.71 -10.10
C VAL A 227 -0.22 -28.82 -8.64
N LYS A 228 0.77 -29.14 -7.80
CA LYS A 228 0.56 -29.30 -6.35
C LYS A 228 0.88 -28.06 -5.53
N ARG A 229 1.67 -27.15 -6.09
CA ARG A 229 2.06 -25.88 -5.47
C ARG A 229 2.59 -24.89 -6.48
N ILE A 230 2.67 -23.64 -6.06
CA ILE A 230 3.33 -22.53 -6.76
C ILE A 230 4.59 -22.17 -5.95
N ASN A 231 5.74 -22.09 -6.62
CA ASN A 231 7.02 -21.80 -5.98
C ASN A 231 7.37 -20.31 -5.95
N ALA A 232 6.90 -19.55 -6.93
CA ALA A 232 7.06 -18.10 -6.98
C ALA A 232 5.96 -17.51 -7.87
N ALA A 233 5.63 -16.25 -7.65
CA ALA A 233 4.70 -15.51 -8.49
C ALA A 233 5.11 -14.03 -8.49
N PHE A 234 4.80 -13.31 -9.56
CA PHE A 234 4.80 -11.84 -9.56
C PHE A 234 3.80 -11.34 -10.60
N SER A 235 3.31 -10.12 -10.44
CA SER A 235 2.49 -9.45 -11.45
C SER A 235 3.36 -8.50 -12.25
N ASP A 236 3.31 -8.59 -13.58
CA ASP A 236 3.93 -7.61 -14.47
C ASP A 236 2.97 -6.46 -14.68
N GLU A 237 3.30 -5.32 -14.08
CA GLU A 237 2.54 -4.09 -14.13
C GLU A 237 2.37 -3.57 -15.56
N ASN A 238 3.35 -3.78 -16.44
CA ASN A 238 3.31 -3.23 -17.81
C ASN A 238 2.31 -3.98 -18.68
N SER A 239 2.13 -5.28 -18.45
CA SER A 239 1.27 -6.13 -19.28
C SER A 239 -0.02 -6.57 -18.58
N GLY A 240 -0.16 -6.29 -17.28
CA GLY A 240 -1.25 -6.80 -16.44
C GLY A 240 -1.21 -8.32 -16.24
N LYS A 241 -0.12 -8.99 -16.63
CA LYS A 241 -0.02 -10.46 -16.58
C LYS A 241 0.62 -10.90 -15.28
N THR A 242 0.00 -11.88 -14.63
CA THR A 242 0.62 -12.58 -13.51
C THR A 242 1.42 -13.80 -13.98
N TYR A 243 2.69 -13.84 -13.61
CA TYR A 243 3.59 -14.95 -13.86
C TYR A 243 3.65 -15.84 -12.62
N PHE A 244 3.55 -17.14 -12.85
CA PHE A 244 3.59 -18.16 -11.82
C PHE A 244 4.68 -19.18 -12.16
N PHE A 245 5.43 -19.63 -11.16
CA PHE A 245 6.55 -20.57 -11.30
C PHE A 245 6.35 -21.81 -10.44
N GLY A 246 6.99 -22.93 -10.82
CA GLY A 246 6.85 -24.22 -10.13
C GLY A 246 5.86 -25.20 -10.78
N TYR A 247 5.34 -24.90 -11.97
CA TYR A 247 4.55 -25.82 -12.79
C TYR A 247 5.07 -25.87 -14.23
N PRO A 248 4.81 -26.96 -15.00
CA PRO A 248 5.49 -27.21 -16.27
C PRO A 248 4.92 -26.33 -17.39
N LYS A 249 5.29 -25.04 -17.39
CA LYS A 249 5.17 -24.16 -18.56
C LYS A 249 6.54 -23.72 -19.06
N LYS A 250 6.61 -23.52 -20.37
CA LYS A 250 7.76 -22.98 -21.12
C LYS A 250 8.07 -21.50 -20.81
N ILE A 251 7.40 -20.88 -19.83
CA ILE A 251 7.57 -19.47 -19.42
C ILE A 251 9.03 -19.14 -19.07
N ILE A 252 9.81 -20.13 -18.60
CA ILE A 252 11.25 -19.91 -18.35
C ILE A 252 12.03 -19.50 -19.61
N ASN A 253 11.54 -19.83 -20.80
CA ASN A 253 12.18 -19.41 -22.06
C ASN A 253 12.04 -17.90 -22.32
N GLU A 254 11.10 -17.23 -21.66
CA GLU A 254 10.94 -15.77 -21.70
C GLU A 254 11.99 -15.06 -20.84
N PHE A 255 12.47 -15.72 -19.78
CA PHE A 255 13.45 -15.19 -18.82
C PHE A 255 14.83 -15.80 -19.03
N ARG A 256 15.49 -15.42 -20.14
CA ARG A 256 16.83 -15.92 -20.47
C ARG A 256 17.84 -15.64 -19.36
N GLY A 257 18.56 -16.69 -18.94
CA GLY A 257 19.55 -16.61 -17.86
C GLY A 257 19.01 -16.93 -16.47
N ILE A 258 17.71 -17.19 -16.33
CA ILE A 258 17.09 -17.59 -15.06
C ILE A 258 16.89 -19.12 -15.03
N SER A 259 17.21 -19.74 -13.90
CA SER A 259 17.03 -21.19 -13.68
C SER A 259 15.56 -21.54 -13.44
N LYS A 260 15.19 -22.81 -13.64
CA LYS A 260 13.82 -23.31 -13.44
C LYS A 260 13.36 -23.30 -11.97
N ASN A 261 14.29 -23.37 -11.01
CA ASN A 261 13.99 -23.49 -9.59
C ASN A 261 14.02 -22.11 -8.92
N ILE A 262 12.99 -21.31 -9.17
CA ILE A 262 12.83 -19.97 -8.61
C ILE A 262 12.13 -20.10 -7.25
N ASP A 263 12.72 -19.49 -6.22
CA ASP A 263 12.20 -19.52 -4.84
C ASP A 263 11.29 -18.32 -4.54
N ALA A 264 11.52 -17.17 -5.18
CA ALA A 264 10.67 -16.00 -5.12
C ALA A 264 10.90 -15.10 -6.33
N ALA A 265 9.93 -14.26 -6.65
CA ALA A 265 10.05 -13.23 -7.67
C ALA A 265 9.21 -12.01 -7.30
N PHE A 266 9.65 -10.81 -7.68
CA PHE A 266 8.83 -9.59 -7.64
C PHE A 266 9.31 -8.59 -8.70
N GLN A 267 8.50 -7.57 -8.97
CA GLN A 267 8.81 -6.47 -9.89
C GLN A 267 8.98 -5.17 -9.11
N TYR A 268 10.04 -4.42 -9.43
CA TYR A 268 10.37 -3.09 -8.88
C TYR A 268 11.28 -2.37 -9.88
N GLY A 269 10.70 -1.82 -10.95
CA GLY A 269 11.41 -1.32 -12.15
C GLY A 269 12.12 -2.41 -12.99
N TYR A 270 12.75 -3.37 -12.33
CA TYR A 270 13.28 -4.63 -12.85
C TYR A 270 12.50 -5.80 -12.28
N ILE A 271 12.64 -6.97 -12.88
CA ILE A 271 12.13 -8.22 -12.31
C ILE A 271 13.26 -8.85 -11.51
N TYR A 272 13.03 -9.12 -10.23
CA TYR A 272 14.01 -9.73 -9.34
C TYR A 272 13.64 -11.19 -9.09
N PHE A 273 14.53 -12.10 -9.47
CA PHE A 273 14.38 -13.53 -9.22
C PHE A 273 15.31 -13.98 -8.10
N PHE A 274 14.79 -14.73 -7.13
CA PHE A 274 15.55 -15.29 -6.03
C PHE A 274 15.73 -16.79 -6.23
N ILE A 275 17.00 -17.22 -6.20
CA ILE A 275 17.38 -18.63 -6.32
C ILE A 275 18.47 -18.90 -5.26
N GLY A 276 18.06 -19.55 -4.18
CA GLY A 276 18.88 -19.79 -3.00
C GLY A 276 19.43 -18.49 -2.41
N THR A 277 20.76 -18.40 -2.35
CA THR A 277 21.48 -17.26 -1.76
C THR A 277 21.74 -16.11 -2.75
N ARG A 278 21.25 -16.23 -3.99
CA ARG A 278 21.44 -15.22 -5.04
C ARG A 278 20.12 -14.62 -5.49
N GLN A 279 20.17 -13.34 -5.79
CA GLN A 279 19.14 -12.66 -6.56
C GLN A 279 19.66 -12.27 -7.95
N PHE A 280 18.78 -12.27 -8.93
CA PHE A 280 19.06 -11.95 -10.32
C PHE A 280 18.13 -10.81 -10.73
N GLN A 281 18.72 -9.65 -11.01
CA GLN A 281 18.02 -8.50 -11.55
C GLN A 281 17.88 -8.68 -13.07
N PHE A 282 16.66 -8.82 -13.55
CA PHE A 282 16.31 -9.04 -14.94
C PHE A 282 15.64 -7.79 -15.51
N ASP A 283 16.17 -7.32 -16.64
CA ASP A 283 15.62 -6.18 -17.36
C ASP A 283 14.58 -6.68 -18.38
N PRO A 284 13.29 -6.32 -18.21
CA PRO A 284 12.22 -6.77 -19.10
C PRO A 284 12.30 -6.15 -20.51
N ASN A 285 12.94 -4.98 -20.67
CA ASN A 285 13.05 -4.28 -21.95
C ASN A 285 14.06 -4.97 -22.86
N VAL A 286 15.24 -5.30 -22.34
CA VAL A 286 16.29 -6.00 -23.09
C VAL A 286 16.28 -7.52 -22.92
N LYS A 287 15.39 -8.05 -22.05
CA LYS A 287 15.14 -9.48 -21.79
C LYS A 287 16.39 -10.27 -21.39
N ARG A 288 17.18 -9.73 -20.46
CA ARG A 288 18.37 -10.40 -19.90
C ARG A 288 18.61 -10.03 -18.44
N VAL A 289 19.37 -10.87 -17.75
CA VAL A 289 19.94 -10.54 -16.44
C VAL A 289 20.97 -9.42 -16.61
N VAL A 290 20.83 -8.36 -15.81
CA VAL A 290 21.74 -7.20 -15.79
C VAL A 290 22.63 -7.15 -14.56
N SER A 291 22.21 -7.79 -13.46
CA SER A 291 23.00 -7.88 -12.22
C SER A 291 22.68 -9.15 -11.44
N VAL A 292 23.65 -9.63 -10.68
CA VAL A 292 23.50 -10.76 -9.75
C VAL A 292 24.10 -10.37 -8.41
N MET A 293 23.30 -10.45 -7.35
CA MET A 293 23.69 -10.06 -5.99
C MET A 293 23.34 -11.17 -4.99
N LYS A 294 23.76 -11.01 -3.73
CA LYS A 294 23.27 -11.89 -2.66
C LYS A 294 21.80 -11.59 -2.37
N SER A 295 21.00 -12.61 -2.07
CA SER A 295 19.57 -12.44 -1.75
C SER A 295 19.31 -11.48 -0.58
N ASN A 296 20.27 -11.32 0.33
CA ASN A 296 20.17 -10.47 1.50
C ASN A 296 20.65 -9.02 1.27
N SER A 297 21.06 -8.63 0.06
CA SER A 297 21.52 -7.26 -0.20
C SER A 297 20.40 -6.21 -0.09
N TRP A 298 19.14 -6.64 0.00
CA TRP A 298 17.99 -5.78 0.30
C TRP A 298 17.94 -5.28 1.75
N PHE A 299 18.75 -5.88 2.64
CA PHE A 299 18.72 -5.62 4.08
C PHE A 299 19.91 -4.78 4.57
N ASN A 300 20.52 -3.99 3.69
CA ASN A 300 21.70 -3.15 4.00
C ASN A 300 22.87 -3.95 4.61
N CYS A 301 23.07 -5.18 4.11
CA CYS A 301 24.07 -6.15 4.55
C CYS A 301 25.15 -6.40 3.51
#